data_AF-A0A1H2ZI92-F1
#
_entry.id   AF-A0A1H2ZI92-F1
#
_cell.length_a   1.000
_cell.length_b   1.000
_cell.length_c   1.000
_cell.angle_alpha   90.00
_cell.angle_beta   90.00
_cell.angle_gamma   90.00
#
_symmetry.space_group_name_H-M   'P 1'
#
loop_
_entity.id
_entity.type
_entity.pdbx_description
1 polymer ?
#
loop_
_entity_poly.entity_id
_entity_poly.type
_entity_poly.pdbx_seq_one_letter_code
_entity_poly.pdbx_strand_id
1 'polypeptide(L)'
;MRQIHRAKLAGRYLDKHVNKNSHSGHTGVCWRENMQKYYAYIMVNRKQIPLGYYENMEDAIAARKAAEEKYFRPRQEKVDAIRRMVKEKRS
;
A
#
# COMPACT_ATOMS: atom_id res chain seq x y z
N MET A 1 -13.91 -3.83 -13.86
CA MET A 1 -12.58 -3.18 -13.81
C MET A 1 -12.53 -1.79 -14.46
N ARG A 2 -13.22 -1.52 -15.59
CA ARG A 2 -13.21 -0.20 -16.26
C ARG A 2 -13.63 0.99 -15.38
N GLN A 3 -14.66 0.86 -14.54
CA GLN A 3 -15.10 1.97 -13.68
C GLN A 3 -14.12 2.28 -12.52
N ILE A 4 -13.45 1.27 -11.98
CA ILE A 4 -12.43 1.44 -10.93
C ILE A 4 -11.21 2.18 -11.51
N HIS A 5 -10.79 1.82 -12.73
CA HIS A 5 -9.70 2.50 -13.44
C HIS A 5 -10.07 3.94 -13.81
N ARG A 6 -11.33 4.19 -14.22
CA ARG A 6 -11.86 5.54 -14.48
C ARG A 6 -11.87 6.43 -13.22
N ALA A 7 -12.12 5.84 -12.06
CA ALA A 7 -12.00 6.50 -10.76
C ALA A 7 -10.54 6.64 -10.26
N LYS A 8 -9.53 6.26 -11.07
CA LYS A 8 -8.10 6.23 -10.71
C LYS A 8 -7.79 5.40 -9.46
N LEU A 9 -8.59 4.37 -9.19
CA LEU A 9 -8.40 3.47 -8.05
C LEU A 9 -7.77 2.14 -8.51
N ALA A 10 -7.00 1.51 -7.61
CA ALA A 10 -6.44 0.18 -7.82
C ALA A 10 -7.48 -0.89 -7.49
N GLY A 11 -7.38 -2.06 -8.13
CA GLY A 11 -8.33 -3.17 -7.92
C GLY A 11 -8.31 -3.78 -6.51
N ARG A 12 -7.18 -3.69 -5.81
CA ARG A 12 -7.01 -4.14 -4.42
C ARG A 12 -5.88 -3.31 -3.77
N TYR A 13 -6.11 -2.84 -2.55
CA TYR A 13 -5.14 -2.02 -1.81
C TYR A 13 -4.49 -2.76 -0.62
N LEU A 14 -5.19 -3.69 0.03
CA LEU A 14 -4.62 -4.59 1.04
C LEU A 14 -4.12 -5.91 0.44
N ASP A 15 -3.23 -6.63 1.12
CA ASP A 15 -2.77 -7.98 0.72
C ASP A 15 -2.14 -8.00 -0.69
N LYS A 16 -1.19 -7.10 -0.94
CA LYS A 16 -0.35 -7.24 -2.13
C LYS A 16 0.73 -8.27 -1.84
N HIS A 17 0.66 -9.40 -2.54
CA HIS A 17 1.73 -10.38 -2.56
C HIS A 17 3.06 -9.69 -2.87
N VAL A 18 4.05 -9.95 -2.02
CA VAL A 18 5.42 -9.49 -2.27
C VAL A 18 5.90 -10.11 -3.57
N ASN A 19 6.46 -9.29 -4.46
CA ASN A 19 7.03 -9.79 -5.70
C ASN A 19 8.22 -10.71 -5.39
N LYS A 20 8.26 -11.91 -5.99
CA LYS A 20 9.28 -12.94 -5.71
C LYS A 20 10.73 -12.47 -5.98
N ASN A 21 10.90 -11.45 -6.81
CA ASN A 21 12.21 -10.87 -7.17
C ASN A 21 12.68 -9.75 -6.23
N SER A 22 12.05 -9.58 -5.07
CA SER A 22 12.46 -8.58 -4.10
C SER A 22 13.70 -9.07 -3.37
N HIS A 23 14.86 -8.47 -3.63
CA HIS A 23 16.12 -8.80 -2.91
C HIS A 23 15.98 -8.66 -1.38
N SER A 24 15.05 -7.82 -0.93
CA SER A 24 14.74 -7.55 0.49
C SER A 24 13.41 -8.17 0.95
N GLY A 25 12.66 -8.87 0.09
CA GLY A 25 11.39 -9.50 0.46
C GLY A 25 10.26 -8.55 0.89
N HIS A 26 10.44 -7.23 0.89
CA HIS A 26 9.43 -6.28 1.37
C HIS A 26 9.38 -5.01 0.51
N THR A 27 8.18 -4.66 0.05
CA THR A 27 7.95 -3.45 -0.75
C THR A 27 7.81 -2.24 0.16
N GLY A 28 8.58 -1.17 -0.08
CA GLY A 28 8.48 0.08 0.67
C GLY A 28 9.34 0.16 1.93
N VAL A 29 10.29 -0.76 2.10
CA VAL A 29 11.35 -0.70 3.11
C VAL A 29 12.70 -0.71 2.40
N CYS A 30 13.56 0.25 2.72
CA CYS A 30 14.90 0.36 2.14
C CYS A 30 15.94 0.56 3.23
N TRP A 31 17.05 -0.16 3.16
CA TRP A 31 18.21 0.13 4.02
C TRP A 31 18.91 1.40 3.55
N ARG A 32 19.21 2.32 4.47
CA ARG A 32 20.04 3.49 4.20
C ARG A 32 21.38 3.34 4.90
N GLU A 33 22.43 3.11 4.11
CA GLU A 33 23.80 2.94 4.62
C GLU A 33 24.31 4.19 5.36
N ASN A 34 24.01 5.40 4.84
CA ASN A 34 24.41 6.67 5.48
C ASN A 34 23.90 6.85 6.91
N MET A 35 22.76 6.26 7.25
CA MET A 35 22.14 6.36 8.58
C MET A 35 22.16 5.04 9.34
N GLN A 36 22.61 3.95 8.69
CA GLN A 36 22.53 2.58 9.19
C GLN A 36 21.13 2.24 9.74
N LYS A 37 20.08 2.67 9.03
CA LYS A 37 18.68 2.52 9.43
C LYS A 37 17.81 2.07 8.26
N TYR A 38 16.78 1.30 8.57
CA TYR A 38 15.69 0.94 7.66
C TYR A 38 14.71 2.09 7.51
N TYR A 39 14.64 2.66 6.31
CA TYR A 39 13.66 3.66 5.94
C TYR A 39 12.38 3.00 5.43
N ALA A 40 11.27 3.24 6.11
CA ALA A 40 9.96 2.78 5.68
C ALA A 40 9.17 3.92 5.02
N TYR A 41 8.52 3.62 3.89
CA TYR A 41 7.66 4.56 3.19
C TYR A 41 6.44 3.87 2.57
N ILE A 42 5.38 4.64 2.35
CA ILE A 42 4.17 4.20 1.67
C ILE A 42 3.80 5.07 0.48
N MET A 43 3.43 4.43 -0.63
CA MET A 43 2.97 5.11 -1.84
C MET A 43 1.44 5.21 -1.82
N VAL A 44 0.94 6.43 -1.67
CA VAL A 44 -0.47 6.77 -1.41
C VAL A 44 -0.86 7.81 -2.45
N ASN A 45 -1.74 7.47 -3.41
CA ASN A 45 -2.12 8.35 -4.53
C ASN A 45 -0.92 8.93 -5.33
N ARG A 46 0.06 8.09 -5.67
CA ARG A 46 1.33 8.51 -6.32
C ARG A 46 2.18 9.49 -5.51
N LYS A 47 1.82 9.77 -4.25
CA LYS A 47 2.66 10.50 -3.31
C LYS A 47 3.38 9.51 -2.40
N GLN A 48 4.67 9.72 -2.22
CA GLN A 48 5.46 8.98 -1.24
C GLN A 48 5.26 9.62 0.13
N ILE A 49 4.80 8.85 1.09
CA ILE A 49 4.64 9.28 2.48
C ILE A 49 5.74 8.59 3.30
N PRO A 50 6.65 9.35 3.93
CA PRO A 50 7.63 8.78 4.84
C PRO A 50 6.91 8.27 6.09
N LEU A 51 7.23 7.04 6.52
CA LEU A 51 6.69 6.47 7.75
C LEU A 51 7.66 6.64 8.91
N GLY A 52 8.96 6.56 8.63
CA GLY A 52 10.00 6.76 9.61
C GLY A 52 11.28 6.00 9.26
N TYR A 53 12.25 6.12 10.16
CA TYR A 53 13.48 5.34 10.16
C TYR A 53 13.47 4.41 11.36
N TYR A 54 13.85 3.16 11.14
CA TYR A 54 13.83 2.10 12.13
C TYR A 54 15.19 1.41 12.15
N GLU A 55 15.58 0.88 13.30
CA GLU A 55 16.83 0.13 13.44
C GLU A 55 16.66 -1.31 12.97
N ASN A 56 15.47 -1.89 13.19
CA ASN A 56 15.15 -3.24 12.74
C ASN A 56 14.29 -3.23 11.48
N MET A 57 14.51 -4.26 10.65
CA MET A 57 13.71 -4.51 9.47
C MET A 57 12.25 -4.82 9.82
N GLU A 58 12.03 -5.58 10.90
CA GLU A 58 10.69 -5.96 11.37
C GLU A 58 9.87 -4.75 11.81
N ASP A 59 10.47 -3.79 12.50
CA ASP A 59 9.83 -2.54 12.89
C ASP A 59 9.42 -1.71 11.66
N ALA A 60 10.28 -1.64 10.65
CA ALA A 60 9.95 -0.97 9.38
C ALA A 60 8.78 -1.65 8.65
N ILE A 61 8.69 -2.98 8.71
CA ILE A 61 7.58 -3.75 8.15
C ILE A 61 6.29 -3.52 8.95
N ALA A 62 6.37 -3.51 10.27
CA ALA A 62 5.23 -3.25 11.16
C ALA A 62 4.67 -1.83 10.92
N ALA A 63 5.54 -0.83 10.85
CA ALA A 63 5.17 0.54 10.51
C ALA A 63 4.50 0.63 9.14
N ARG A 64 5.02 -0.11 8.16
CA ARG A 64 4.41 -0.20 6.84
C ARG A 64 3.01 -0.80 6.91
N LYS A 65 2.81 -1.92 7.60
CA LYS A 65 1.48 -2.55 7.78
C LYS A 65 0.49 -1.62 8.47
N ALA A 66 0.91 -0.93 9.52
CA ALA A 66 0.07 0.05 10.22
C ALA A 66 -0.34 1.21 9.29
N ALA A 67 0.58 1.68 8.45
CA ALA A 67 0.27 2.69 7.46
C ALA A 67 -0.68 2.18 6.37
N GLU A 68 -0.55 0.92 5.95
CA GLU A 68 -1.47 0.30 5.01
C GLU A 68 -2.88 0.29 5.57
N GLU A 69 -3.07 -0.08 6.84
CA GLU A 69 -4.38 -0.01 7.47
C GLU A 69 -4.93 1.42 7.51
N LYS A 70 -4.10 2.40 7.91
CA LYS A 70 -4.51 3.81 8.00
C LYS A 70 -4.88 4.43 6.64
N TYR A 71 -4.10 4.15 5.59
CA TYR A 71 -4.23 4.81 4.28
C TYR A 71 -5.01 4.00 3.24
N PHE A 72 -5.08 2.68 3.36
CA PHE A 72 -5.79 1.82 2.40
C PHE A 72 -7.21 1.47 2.82
N ARG A 73 -7.53 1.39 4.12
CA ARG A 73 -8.89 1.12 4.60
C ARG A 73 -9.96 2.05 4.01
N PRO A 74 -9.82 3.39 4.05
CA PRO A 74 -10.81 4.29 3.43
C PRO A 74 -10.83 4.21 1.89
N ARG A 75 -9.76 3.71 1.25
CA ARG A 75 -9.75 3.49 -0.20
C ARG A 75 -10.44 2.21 -0.59
N GLN A 76 -10.29 1.16 0.22
CA GLN A 76 -10.92 -0.12 0.01
C GLN A 76 -12.44 0.03 0.03
N GLU A 77 -12.99 0.81 0.97
CA GLU A 77 -14.42 1.12 1.03
C GLU A 77 -14.93 1.82 -0.24
N LYS A 78 -14.17 2.78 -0.78
CA LYS A 78 -14.53 3.44 -2.06
C LYS A 78 -14.54 2.46 -3.22
N VAL A 79 -13.57 1.54 -3.29
CA VAL A 79 -13.52 0.49 -4.31
C VAL A 79 -14.69 -0.47 -4.16
N ASP A 80 -15.04 -0.84 -2.93
CA ASP A 80 -16.14 -1.76 -2.62
C ASP A 80 -17.51 -1.14 -2.98
N ALA A 81 -17.71 0.13 -2.60
CA ALA A 81 -18.89 0.90 -2.99
C ALA A 81 -19.05 0.99 -4.52
N ILE A 82 -17.96 1.28 -5.26
CA ILE A 82 -17.98 1.30 -6.73
C ILE A 82 -18.32 -0.09 -7.29
N ARG A 83 -17.77 -1.17 -6.72
CA ARG A 83 -18.10 -2.54 -7.14
C ARG A 83 -19.57 -2.87 -6.92
N ARG A 84 -20.13 -2.48 -5.77
CA ARG A 84 -21.54 -2.66 -5.43
C ARG A 84 -22.44 -1.89 -6.41
N MET A 85 -22.14 -0.63 -6.69
CA MET A 85 -22.87 0.19 -7.67
C MET A 85 -22.82 -0.40 -9.08
N VAL A 86 -21.67 -0.93 -9.51
CA VAL A 86 -21.54 -1.59 -10.82
C VAL A 86 -22.33 -2.90 -10.89
N LYS A 87 -22.44 -3.64 -9.77
CA LYS A 87 -23.25 -4.86 -9.69
C LYS A 87 -24.74 -4.55 -9.80
N GLU A 88 -25.20 -3.52 -9.10
CA GLU A 88 -26.61 -3.10 -9.08
C GLU A 88 -27.08 -2.55 -10.42
N LYS A 89 -26.28 -1.73 -11.11
CA LYS A 89 -26.58 -1.24 -12.47
C LYS A 89 -26.56 -2.30 -13.58
N ARG A 90 -26.06 -3.50 -13.28
CA ARG A 90 -26.00 -4.62 -14.23
C ARG A 90 -27.16 -5.60 -14.05
N SER A 91 -27.94 -5.44 -12.99
CA SER A 91 -29.16 -6.20 -12.74
C SER A 91 -30.37 -5.49 -13.33
#